data_AF-A0A2X3E1S1-F1
#
_entry.id   AF-A0A2X3E1S1-F1
#
_cell.length_a   1.000
_cell.length_b   1.000
_cell.length_c   1.000
_cell.angle_alpha   90.00
_cell.angle_beta   90.00
_cell.angle_gamma   90.00
#
_symmetry.space_group_name_H-M   'P 1'
#
loop_
_entity.id
_entity.type
_entity.pdbx_description
1 polymer ?
#
loop_
_entity_poly.entity_id
_entity_poly.type
_entity_poly.pdbx_seq_one_letter_code
_entity_poly.pdbx_strand_id
1 'polypeptide(L)' 'MIEWIIRRSVANRFLVMMGALFLSIWGTWTIINTPVDALPDLSDVQVIIKTSYPGQARRL' A
#
# COMPACT_ATOMS: atom_id res chain seq x y z
N MET A 1 33.48 0.78 -3.38
CA MET A 1 32.18 0.09 -3.25
C MET A 1 31.17 0.57 -4.29
N ILE A 2 30.73 1.84 -4.26
CA ILE A 2 29.80 2.41 -5.26
C ILE A 2 30.34 2.29 -6.69
N GLU A 3 31.62 2.64 -6.90
CA GLU A 3 32.26 2.52 -8.21
C GLU A 3 32.21 1.09 -8.77
N TRP A 4 32.42 0.09 -7.91
CA TRP A 4 32.34 -1.31 -8.30
C TRP A 4 30.92 -1.71 -8.75
N ILE A 5 29.89 -1.24 -8.04
CA ILE A 5 28.48 -1.46 -8.42
C ILE A 5 28.21 -0.81 -9.78
N ILE A 6 28.61 0.45 -9.98
CA ILE A 6 28.40 1.16 -11.25
C ILE A 6 29.09 0.43 -12.40
N ARG A 7 30.37 0.05 -12.24
CA ARG A 7 31.11 -0.68 -13.27
C ARG A 7 30.44 -2.02 -13.62
N ARG A 8 29.94 -2.75 -12.62
CA ARG A 8 29.20 -4.01 -12.83
C ARG A 8 27.84 -3.77 -13.49
N SER A 9 27.13 -2.71 -13.16
CA SER A 9 25.86 -2.33 -13.80
C SER A 9 26.06 -1.95 -15.27
N VAL A 10 27.11 -1.18 -15.59
CA VAL A 10 27.44 -0.79 -16.98
C VAL A 10 27.87 -2.01 -17.79
N ALA A 11 28.70 -2.90 -17.24
CA ALA A 11 29.11 -4.13 -17.91
C ALA A 11 27.92 -5.05 -18.23
N ASN A 12 26.89 -5.06 -17.36
CA ASN A 12 25.69 -5.86 -17.51
C ASN A 12 24.49 -5.04 -17.99
N ARG A 13 24.70 -4.03 -18.85
CA ARG A 13 23.65 -3.11 -19.33
C ARG A 13 22.39 -3.80 -19.84
N PHE A 14 22.52 -4.96 -20.49
CA PHE A 14 21.38 -5.73 -20.98
C PHE A 14 20.50 -6.23 -19.84
N LEU A 15 21.09 -6.84 -18.80
CA LEU A 15 20.37 -7.31 -17.62
C LEU A 15 19.75 -6.16 -16.84
N VAL A 16 20.45 -5.02 -16.74
CA VAL A 16 19.91 -3.81 -16.10
C VAL A 16 18.67 -3.29 -16.84
N MET A 17 18.73 -3.22 -18.18
CA MET A 17 17.59 -2.79 -18.99
C MET A 17 16.41 -3.75 -18.91
N MET A 18 16.66 -5.07 -18.93
CA MET A 18 15.59 -6.05 -18.72
C MET A 18 14.98 -5.94 -17.33
N GLY A 19 15.82 -5.79 -16.30
CA GLY A 19 15.35 -5.59 -14.92
C GLY A 19 14.49 -4.34 -14.78
N ALA A 20 14.90 -3.23 -15.39
CA ALA A 20 14.12 -1.99 -15.43
C ALA A 20 12.79 -2.19 -16.14
N LEU A 21 12.77 -2.87 -17.30
CA LEU A 21 11.55 -3.16 -18.05
C LEU A 21 10.55 -4.02 -17.25
N PHE A 22 11.03 -5.09 -16.62
CA PHE A 22 10.19 -5.90 -15.74
C PHE A 22 9.66 -5.10 -14.55
N LEU A 23 10.51 -4.29 -13.90
CA LEU A 23 10.09 -3.43 -12.79
C LEU A 23 9.03 -2.43 -13.23
N SER A 24 9.16 -1.82 -14.41
CA SER A 24 8.17 -0.89 -14.96
C SER A 24 6.83 -1.57 -15.25
N ILE A 25 6.83 -2.74 -15.88
CA ILE A 25 5.60 -3.50 -16.15
C ILE A 25 4.92 -3.91 -14.84
N TRP A 26 5.69 -4.47 -13.91
CA TRP A 26 5.20 -4.89 -12.61
C TRP A 26 4.64 -3.72 -11.79
N GLY A 27 5.36 -2.60 -11.76
CA GLY A 27 4.94 -1.38 -11.08
C GLY A 27 3.65 -0.82 -11.68
N THR A 28 3.54 -0.80 -13.00
CA THR A 28 2.32 -0.36 -13.70
C THR A 28 1.13 -1.26 -13.35
N TRP A 29 1.32 -2.57 -13.39
CA TRP A 29 0.28 -3.52 -13.00
C TRP A 29 -0.14 -3.32 -11.54
N THR A 30 0.83 -3.11 -10.64
CA THR A 30 0.55 -2.88 -9.22
C THR A 30 -0.24 -1.59 -9.01
N ILE A 31 0.15 -0.48 -9.63
CA ILE A 31 -0.54 0.81 -9.50
C ILE A 31 -2.00 0.70 -9.95
N ILE A 32 -2.28 0.00 -11.05
CA ILE A 32 -3.64 -0.17 -11.58
C ILE A 32 -4.50 -1.05 -10.67
N ASN A 33 -3.91 -2.06 -10.01
CA ASN A 33 -4.64 -3.03 -9.20
C ASN A 33 -4.63 -2.70 -7.69
N THR A 34 -3.95 -1.64 -7.27
CA THR A 34 -3.93 -1.23 -5.87
C THR A 34 -5.25 -0.50 -5.56
N PRO A 35 -6.02 -0.94 -4.54
CA PRO A 35 -7.24 -0.24 -4.16
C PRO A 35 -6.91 1.18 -3.70
N VAL A 36 -7.63 2.15 -4.26
CA VAL A 36 -7.48 3.56 -3.92
C VAL A 36 -8.64 4.00 -3.02
N ASP A 37 -8.31 4.60 -1.88
CA ASP A 37 -9.27 5.31 -1.03
C ASP A 37 -8.97 6.81 -1.12
N ALA A 38 -10.03 7.62 -1.14
CA ALA A 38 -9.91 9.07 -1.16
C ALA A 38 -9.46 9.64 0.20
N LEU A 39 -9.67 8.88 1.28
CA LEU A 39 -9.37 9.28 2.64
C LEU A 39 -8.43 8.25 3.29
N PRO A 40 -7.39 8.69 4.01
CA PRO A 40 -6.68 7.79 4.90
C PRO A 40 -7.62 7.33 6.01
N ASP A 41 -7.48 6.07 6.45
CA ASP A 41 -8.21 5.58 7.62
C ASP A 41 -7.72 6.34 8.87
N LEU A 42 -8.57 7.23 9.35
CA LEU A 42 -8.34 8.06 10.54
C LEU A 42 -9.29 7.68 11.67
N SER A 43 -10.08 6.63 11.49
CA SER A 43 -11.06 6.22 12.50
C SER A 43 -10.39 5.45 13.63
N ASP A 44 -10.72 5.82 14.88
CA ASP A 44 -10.29 5.02 16.03
C ASP A 44 -10.98 3.65 15.98
N VAL A 45 -10.27 2.61 16.40
CA VAL A 45 -10.82 1.25 16.47
C VAL A 45 -11.81 1.17 17.63
N GLN A 46 -13.08 1.46 17.36
CA GLN A 46 -14.15 1.48 18.34
C GLN A 46 -15.09 0.27 18.20
N VAL A 47 -15.40 -0.38 19.33
CA VAL A 47 -16.45 -1.39 19.42
C VAL A 47 -17.70 -0.76 20.02
N ILE A 48 -18.80 -0.72 19.27
CA ILE A 48 -20.07 -0.13 19.71
C ILE A 48 -21.03 -1.25 20.16
N ILE A 49 -21.49 -1.17 21.42
CA ILE A 49 -22.54 -2.06 21.96
C ILE A 49 -23.84 -1.25 22.06
N LYS A 50 -24.85 -1.61 21.26
CA LYS A 50 -26.18 -0.98 21.28
C LYS A 50 -27.21 -1.97 21.80
N THR A 51 -27.77 -1.69 22.97
CA THR A 51 -28.90 -2.44 23.54
C THR A 51 -30.14 -1.55 23.51
N SER A 52 -31.13 -1.93 22.71
CA SER A 52 -32.43 -1.25 22.70
C SER A 52 -33.29 -1.81 23.84
N TYR A 53 -33.76 -0.96 24.75
CA TYR A 53 -34.66 -1.35 25.83
C TYR A 53 -35.92 -0.46 25.84
N PRO A 54 -36.91 -0.79 24.98
CA PRO A 54 -38.10 0.02 24.82
C PRO A 54 -38.96 -0.01 26.09
N GLY A 55 -39.46 1.16 26.52
CA GLY A 55 -40.36 1.28 27.67
C GLY A 55 -39.68 1.53 29.02
N GLN A 56 -38.35 1.54 29.10
CA GLN A 56 -37.64 1.87 30.33
C GLN A 56 -37.35 3.38 30.41
N ALA A 57 -37.86 4.04 31.44
CA ALA A 57 -37.48 5.43 31.74
C ALA A 57 -36.01 5.49 32.20
N ARG A 58 -35.25 6.47 31.69
CA ARG A 58 -33.86 6.72 32.11
C ARG A 58 -33.86 7.09 33.59
N ARG A 59 -33.36 6.21 34.45
CA ARG A 59 -33.20 6.52 35.87
C ARG A 59 -32.02 7.47 36.00
N LEU A 60 -32.28 8.70 36.44
CA LEU A 60 -31.28 9.71 36.80
C LEU A 60 -30.41 9.22 37.96
#